data_AF-A0A2V9UH25-F1
#
_entry.id   AF-A0A2V9UH25-F1
#
_cell.length_a   1.000
_cell.length_b   1.000
_cell.length_c   1.000
_cell.angle_alpha   90.00
_cell.angle_beta   90.00
_cell.angle_gamma   90.00
#
_symmetry.space_group_name_H-M   'P 1'
#
loop_
_entity.id
_entity.type
_entity.pdbx_description
1 polymer ?
#
loop_
_entity_poly.entity_id
_entity_poly.type
_entity_poly.pdbx_seq_one_letter_code
_entity_poly.pdbx_strand_id
1 'polypeptide(L)'
;MTARTQRTTVNLSDFPDLVVIYLGMQVRTLAGLKTLISFGPKINAAVAAKPDGLLLHENVFYSFFPLNAGMRQYWRDFQSLENWSRSLPHQEWWKNFLRDSGGTGFWHEAYFMRGGMEAIYDDLKGPFGFSVFAPTQPARGPMFNARKRLGLAGDPSVPAPVEDERS
;
A
#
# COMPACT_ATOMS: atom_id res chain seq x y z
N MET A 1 27.43 13.84 20.34
CA MET A 1 27.43 12.82 19.28
C MET A 1 26.04 12.76 18.71
N THR A 2 25.85 13.09 17.44
CA THR A 2 24.55 12.96 16.75
C THR A 2 24.27 11.46 16.61
N ALA A 3 23.14 10.99 17.13
CA ALA A 3 22.77 9.59 16.99
C ALA A 3 22.58 9.26 15.50
N ARG A 4 23.18 8.15 15.03
CA ARG A 4 23.08 7.69 13.64
C ARG A 4 21.67 7.16 13.39
N THR A 5 21.07 7.55 12.29
CA THR A 5 19.76 7.03 11.85
C THR A 5 19.81 5.52 11.70
N GLN A 6 18.86 4.83 12.32
CA GLN A 6 18.64 3.40 12.16
C GLN A 6 17.89 3.16 10.85
N ARG A 7 18.52 2.41 9.95
CA ARG A 7 18.01 2.13 8.60
C ARG A 7 17.68 0.65 8.43
N THR A 8 16.45 0.38 8.00
CA THR A 8 15.93 -0.99 7.86
C THR A 8 15.22 -1.13 6.53
N THR A 9 15.36 -2.29 5.89
CA THR A 9 14.63 -2.68 4.67
C THR A 9 13.88 -4.00 4.91
N VAL A 10 13.19 -4.50 3.89
CA VAL A 10 12.38 -5.73 3.94
C VAL A 10 12.85 -6.74 2.93
N ASN A 11 12.70 -8.02 3.27
CA ASN A 11 12.82 -9.12 2.34
C ASN A 11 11.41 -9.53 1.87
N LEU A 12 11.13 -9.37 0.56
CA LEU A 12 9.86 -9.69 -0.06
C LEU A 12 9.86 -11.02 -0.83
N SER A 13 10.89 -11.87 -0.67
CA SER A 13 11.00 -13.14 -1.40
C SER A 13 9.84 -14.09 -1.18
N ASP A 14 9.17 -14.03 -0.01
CA ASP A 14 7.99 -14.85 0.30
C ASP A 14 6.70 -14.31 -0.36
N PHE A 15 6.76 -13.17 -1.05
CA PHE A 15 5.63 -12.51 -1.70
C PHE A 15 5.91 -12.19 -3.18
N PRO A 16 6.19 -13.22 -4.02
CA PRO A 16 6.58 -13.02 -5.42
C PRO A 16 5.46 -12.40 -6.29
N ASP A 17 4.20 -12.60 -5.90
CA ASP A 17 3.01 -12.13 -6.62
C ASP A 17 2.30 -10.96 -5.92
N LEU A 18 3.01 -10.28 -5.00
CA LEU A 18 2.47 -9.19 -4.19
C LEU A 18 1.73 -8.15 -5.07
N VAL A 19 0.54 -7.78 -4.61
CA VAL A 19 -0.26 -6.72 -5.20
C VAL A 19 -0.48 -5.61 -4.16
N VAL A 20 -0.23 -4.38 -4.57
CA VAL A 20 -0.60 -3.19 -3.81
C VAL A 20 -1.73 -2.51 -4.56
N ILE A 21 -2.87 -2.33 -3.90
CA ILE A 21 -3.99 -1.59 -4.48
C ILE A 21 -4.27 -0.35 -3.63
N TYR A 22 -4.37 0.78 -4.30
CA TYR A 22 -4.92 2.01 -3.77
C TYR A 22 -6.31 2.20 -4.36
N LEU A 23 -7.23 2.68 -3.54
CA LEU A 23 -8.56 3.00 -4.01
C LEU A 23 -9.16 4.07 -3.11
N GLY A 24 -10.02 4.91 -3.67
CA GLY A 24 -10.55 6.04 -2.92
C GLY A 24 -11.80 6.63 -3.52
N MET A 25 -12.39 7.54 -2.76
CA MET A 25 -13.58 8.27 -3.12
C MET A 25 -13.33 9.76 -3.01
N GLN A 26 -13.63 10.49 -4.09
CA GLN A 26 -13.57 11.94 -4.12
C GLN A 26 -14.99 12.49 -3.99
N VAL A 27 -15.24 13.36 -3.01
CA VAL A 27 -16.54 14.00 -2.82
C VAL A 27 -16.77 15.05 -3.91
N ARG A 28 -17.88 14.94 -4.64
CA ARG A 28 -18.26 15.86 -5.72
C ARG A 28 -19.45 16.74 -5.36
N THR A 29 -20.33 16.27 -4.47
CA THR A 29 -21.52 17.00 -4.00
C THR A 29 -21.68 16.87 -2.50
N LEU A 30 -22.57 17.67 -1.89
CA LEU A 30 -22.88 17.58 -0.46
C LEU A 30 -23.40 16.18 -0.06
N ALA A 31 -24.20 15.54 -0.91
CA ALA A 31 -24.65 14.17 -0.70
C ALA A 31 -23.46 13.18 -0.64
N GLY A 32 -22.40 13.46 -1.39
CA GLY A 32 -21.17 12.67 -1.40
C GLY A 32 -20.46 12.61 -0.04
N LEU A 33 -20.60 13.64 0.80
CA LEU A 33 -20.04 13.60 2.17
C LEU A 33 -20.72 12.53 3.02
N LYS A 34 -22.06 12.47 2.97
CA LYS A 34 -22.85 11.45 3.66
C LYS A 34 -22.50 10.05 3.15
N THR A 35 -22.39 9.92 1.82
CA THR A 35 -21.96 8.69 1.16
C THR A 35 -20.62 8.23 1.72
N LEU A 36 -19.58 9.08 1.69
CA LEU A 36 -18.23 8.76 2.17
C LEU A 36 -18.22 8.29 3.64
N ILE A 37 -18.91 9.00 4.55
CA ILE A 37 -18.98 8.63 5.98
C ILE A 37 -19.60 7.24 6.17
N SER A 38 -20.58 6.86 5.35
CA SER A 38 -21.24 5.55 5.45
C SER A 38 -20.35 4.36 5.06
N PHE A 39 -19.22 4.59 4.38
CA PHE A 39 -18.32 3.51 3.93
C PHE A 39 -17.39 3.00 5.01
N GLY A 40 -16.96 3.85 5.95
CA GLY A 40 -15.98 3.50 6.98
C GLY A 40 -16.33 2.19 7.72
N PRO A 41 -17.53 2.06 8.33
CA PRO A 41 -17.92 0.85 9.03
C PRO A 41 -17.99 -0.40 8.14
N LYS A 42 -18.40 -0.25 6.87
CA LYS A 42 -18.52 -1.37 5.92
C LYS A 42 -17.16 -1.91 5.52
N ILE A 43 -16.21 -1.02 5.23
CA ILE A 43 -14.82 -1.37 4.91
C ILE A 43 -14.18 -2.05 6.12
N ASN A 44 -14.32 -1.46 7.31
CA ASN A 44 -13.77 -2.03 8.54
C ASN A 44 -14.30 -3.44 8.82
N ALA A 45 -15.61 -3.66 8.64
CA ALA A 45 -16.20 -4.99 8.80
C ALA A 45 -15.66 -6.00 7.77
N ALA A 46 -15.53 -5.59 6.50
CA ALA A 46 -15.03 -6.45 5.44
C ALA A 46 -13.55 -6.82 5.64
N VAL A 47 -12.74 -5.90 6.17
CA VAL A 47 -11.33 -6.13 6.52
C VAL A 47 -11.22 -6.98 7.80
N ALA A 48 -12.04 -6.72 8.81
CA ALA A 48 -12.04 -7.46 10.08
C ALA A 48 -12.39 -8.94 9.90
N ALA A 49 -13.10 -9.29 8.82
CA ALA A 49 -13.35 -10.67 8.42
C ALA A 49 -12.08 -11.44 8.00
N LYS A 50 -10.92 -10.77 7.90
CA LYS A 50 -9.62 -11.34 7.52
C LYS A 50 -9.72 -12.15 6.22
N PRO A 51 -10.06 -11.52 5.10
CA PRO A 51 -10.15 -12.22 3.82
C PRO A 51 -8.80 -12.87 3.48
N ASP A 52 -8.86 -14.06 2.88
CA ASP A 52 -7.66 -14.78 2.47
C ASP A 52 -6.80 -13.91 1.54
N GLY A 53 -5.49 -13.95 1.76
CA GLY A 53 -4.52 -13.17 1.00
C GLY A 53 -4.44 -11.67 1.33
N LEU A 54 -5.35 -11.08 2.12
CA LEU A 54 -5.17 -9.69 2.58
C LEU A 54 -4.09 -9.64 3.68
N LEU A 55 -2.99 -8.97 3.38
CA LEU A 55 -1.82 -8.86 4.27
C LEU A 55 -1.91 -7.64 5.18
N LEU A 56 -2.38 -6.51 4.64
CA LEU A 56 -2.48 -5.24 5.37
C LEU A 56 -3.51 -4.32 4.71
N HIS A 57 -4.27 -3.59 5.53
CA HIS A 57 -5.17 -2.53 5.12
C HIS A 57 -4.87 -1.25 5.90
N GLU A 58 -4.76 -0.14 5.20
CA GLU A 58 -4.47 1.18 5.75
C GLU A 58 -5.43 2.21 5.17
N ASN A 59 -5.89 3.14 6.01
CA ASN A 59 -6.66 4.30 5.54
C ASN A 59 -5.70 5.37 5.04
N VAL A 60 -6.03 5.98 3.90
CA VAL A 60 -5.22 7.02 3.26
C VAL A 60 -6.07 8.26 3.05
N PHE A 61 -5.54 9.40 3.44
CA PHE A 61 -6.13 10.69 3.18
C PHE A 61 -5.35 11.40 2.07
N TYR A 62 -6.05 11.86 1.03
CA TYR A 62 -5.42 12.47 -0.15
C TYR A 62 -5.57 13.99 -0.19
N SER A 63 -6.75 14.53 0.10
CA SER A 63 -6.98 15.98 0.04
C SER A 63 -8.19 16.43 0.85
N PHE A 64 -8.13 17.66 1.38
CA PHE A 64 -9.25 18.31 2.07
C PHE A 64 -10.23 18.97 1.10
N PHE A 65 -9.76 19.53 -0.02
CA PHE A 65 -10.61 20.22 -0.99
C PHE A 65 -10.18 19.94 -2.45
N PRO A 66 -11.01 19.23 -3.25
CA PRO A 66 -12.18 18.47 -2.81
C PRO A 66 -11.77 17.35 -1.84
N LEU A 67 -12.68 16.94 -0.94
CA LEU A 67 -12.41 15.87 0.03
C LEU A 67 -12.16 14.56 -0.73
N ASN A 68 -10.96 13.99 -0.57
CA ASN A 68 -10.58 12.70 -1.16
C ASN A 68 -9.92 11.83 -0.09
N ALA A 69 -10.57 10.71 0.20
CA ALA A 69 -10.12 9.73 1.16
C ALA A 69 -10.26 8.33 0.58
N GLY A 70 -9.40 7.43 1.02
CA GLY A 70 -9.33 6.09 0.47
C GLY A 70 -8.57 5.17 1.38
N MET A 71 -8.04 4.12 0.78
CA MET A 71 -7.30 3.08 1.46
C MET A 71 -6.21 2.50 0.56
N ARG A 72 -5.19 1.96 1.21
CA ARG A 72 -4.17 1.12 0.61
C ARG A 72 -4.32 -0.27 1.17
N GLN A 73 -4.26 -1.27 0.31
CA GLN A 73 -4.25 -2.67 0.70
C GLN A 73 -3.08 -3.40 0.06
N TYR A 74 -2.54 -4.35 0.80
CA TYR A 74 -1.51 -5.28 0.36
C TYR A 74 -2.11 -6.67 0.30
N TRP A 75 -1.95 -7.33 -0.83
CA TRP A 75 -2.48 -8.66 -1.09
C TRP A 75 -1.36 -9.59 -1.50
N ARG A 76 -1.38 -10.82 -0.97
CA ARG A 76 -0.39 -11.87 -1.28
C ARG A 76 -0.27 -12.11 -2.78
N ASP A 77 -1.40 -12.11 -3.48
CA ASP A 77 -1.50 -12.40 -4.90
C ASP A 77 -2.78 -11.78 -5.49
N PHE A 78 -2.81 -11.63 -6.81
CA PHE A 78 -3.96 -11.06 -7.52
C PHE A 78 -5.21 -11.93 -7.41
N GLN A 79 -5.05 -13.26 -7.41
CA GLN A 79 -6.19 -14.18 -7.37
C GLN A 79 -7.00 -14.01 -6.09
N SER A 80 -6.34 -13.85 -4.95
CA SER A 80 -6.96 -13.59 -3.65
C SER A 80 -7.72 -12.25 -3.66
N LEU A 81 -7.11 -11.19 -4.20
CA LEU A 81 -7.75 -9.88 -4.38
C LEU A 81 -8.98 -9.97 -5.31
N GLU A 82 -8.85 -10.66 -6.45
CA GLU A 82 -9.94 -10.82 -7.41
C GLU A 82 -11.11 -11.57 -6.78
N ASN A 83 -10.85 -12.70 -6.12
CA ASN A 83 -11.87 -13.48 -5.45
C ASN A 83 -12.63 -12.64 -4.41
N TRP A 84 -11.91 -11.85 -3.60
CA TRP A 84 -12.54 -10.98 -2.62
C TRP A 84 -13.37 -9.86 -3.27
N SER A 85 -12.82 -9.14 -4.25
CA SER A 85 -13.53 -8.03 -4.92
C SER A 85 -14.77 -8.50 -5.70
N ARG A 86 -14.80 -9.76 -6.17
CA ARG A 86 -15.94 -10.35 -6.86
C ARG A 86 -16.97 -10.99 -5.93
N SER A 87 -16.64 -11.17 -4.65
CA SER A 87 -17.53 -11.73 -3.65
C SER A 87 -18.58 -10.72 -3.16
N LEU A 88 -19.66 -11.22 -2.56
CA LEU A 88 -20.56 -10.37 -1.79
C LEU A 88 -19.92 -10.01 -0.45
N PRO A 89 -20.12 -8.78 0.07
CA PRO A 89 -21.02 -7.75 -0.43
C PRO A 89 -20.41 -6.80 -1.50
N HIS A 90 -19.13 -6.97 -1.85
CA HIS A 90 -18.41 -6.02 -2.72
C HIS A 90 -19.05 -5.90 -4.11
N GLN A 91 -19.46 -7.02 -4.71
CA GLN A 91 -20.11 -7.03 -6.02
C GLN A 91 -21.43 -6.23 -6.04
N GLU A 92 -22.25 -6.35 -5.01
CA GLU A 92 -23.53 -5.64 -4.92
C GLU A 92 -23.31 -4.15 -4.75
N TRP A 93 -22.34 -3.77 -3.91
CA TRP A 93 -21.94 -2.38 -3.78
C TRP A 93 -21.53 -1.77 -5.12
N TRP A 94 -20.67 -2.46 -5.89
CA TRP A 94 -20.21 -1.95 -7.17
C TRP A 94 -21.35 -1.75 -8.17
N LYS A 95 -22.30 -2.70 -8.22
CA LYS A 95 -23.53 -2.57 -9.04
C LYS A 95 -24.34 -1.34 -8.64
N ASN A 96 -24.48 -1.08 -7.34
CA ASN A 96 -25.22 0.08 -6.84
C ASN A 96 -24.48 1.39 -7.17
N PHE A 97 -23.15 1.43 -7.01
CA PHE A 97 -22.34 2.60 -7.33
C PHE A 97 -22.41 2.99 -8.82
N LEU A 98 -22.39 2.01 -9.73
CA LEU A 98 -22.52 2.27 -11.17
C LEU A 98 -23.91 2.79 -11.58
N ARG A 99 -24.95 2.51 -10.78
CA ARG A 99 -26.30 3.07 -10.98
C ARG A 99 -26.42 4.48 -10.40
N ASP A 100 -25.89 4.66 -9.19
CA ASP A 100 -25.84 5.94 -8.49
C ASP A 100 -24.57 6.04 -7.66
N SER A 101 -23.69 6.94 -8.08
CA SER A 101 -22.42 7.24 -7.39
C SER A 101 -22.60 7.92 -6.02
N GLY A 102 -23.83 8.32 -5.67
CA GLY A 102 -24.15 8.96 -4.40
C GLY A 102 -23.46 10.31 -4.20
N GLY A 103 -23.10 11.00 -5.27
CA GLY A 103 -22.37 12.28 -5.21
C GLY A 103 -20.87 12.16 -5.03
N THR A 104 -20.29 10.99 -5.29
CA THR A 104 -18.84 10.73 -5.18
C THR A 104 -18.25 10.29 -6.53
N GLY A 105 -16.95 10.54 -6.73
CA GLY A 105 -16.14 9.82 -7.70
C GLY A 105 -15.46 8.66 -7.01
N PHE A 106 -15.14 7.60 -7.74
CA PHE A 106 -14.36 6.46 -7.26
C PHE A 106 -13.18 6.24 -8.19
N TRP A 107 -12.06 5.83 -7.62
CA TRP A 107 -10.85 5.50 -8.37
C TRP A 107 -10.13 4.32 -7.71
N HIS A 108 -9.36 3.58 -8.50
CA HIS A 108 -8.45 2.56 -8.00
C HIS A 108 -7.20 2.47 -8.88
N GLU A 109 -6.08 2.11 -8.27
CA GLU A 109 -4.79 1.89 -8.91
C GLU A 109 -4.18 0.60 -8.31
N ALA A 110 -3.82 -0.35 -9.15
CA ALA A 110 -3.23 -1.62 -8.73
C ALA A 110 -1.83 -1.79 -9.30
N TYR A 111 -0.88 -2.11 -8.42
CA TYR A 111 0.53 -2.31 -8.72
C TYR A 111 0.89 -3.75 -8.41
N PHE A 112 1.57 -4.40 -9.35
CA PHE A 112 1.95 -5.80 -9.27
C PHE A 112 3.48 -5.88 -9.15
N MET A 113 3.99 -6.88 -8.44
CA MET A 113 5.42 -7.08 -8.16
C MET A 113 6.34 -7.15 -9.42
N ARG A 114 5.80 -7.19 -10.65
CA ARG A 114 6.53 -7.30 -11.92
C ARG A 114 7.60 -6.22 -12.12
N GLY A 115 8.85 -6.54 -11.75
CA GLY A 115 10.01 -5.63 -11.83
C GLY A 115 10.59 -5.24 -10.47
N GLY A 116 9.96 -5.67 -9.37
CA GLY A 116 10.39 -5.50 -8.00
C GLY A 116 9.67 -4.35 -7.28
N MET A 117 9.53 -4.51 -5.98
CA MET A 117 9.19 -3.45 -5.03
C MET A 117 10.33 -3.34 -4.02
N GLU A 118 10.66 -2.14 -3.59
CA GLU A 118 11.67 -1.92 -2.55
C GLU A 118 11.13 -0.94 -1.52
N ALA A 119 11.62 -1.05 -0.29
CA ALA A 119 11.35 -0.07 0.74
C ALA A 119 12.56 0.16 1.63
N ILE A 120 12.59 1.36 2.20
CA ILE A 120 13.54 1.78 3.23
C ILE A 120 12.75 2.45 4.35
N TYR A 121 13.16 2.17 5.58
CA TYR A 121 12.56 2.67 6.79
C TYR A 121 13.67 3.24 7.67
N ASP A 122 13.66 4.56 7.83
CA ASP A 122 14.69 5.32 8.53
C ASP A 122 14.06 5.94 9.80
N ASP A 123 14.53 5.54 10.98
CA ASP A 123 14.05 6.00 12.31
C ASP A 123 12.51 5.93 12.53
N LEU A 124 11.83 5.01 11.86
CA LEU A 124 10.40 4.79 12.08
C LEU A 124 10.12 4.09 13.41
N LYS A 125 9.12 4.59 14.14
CA LYS A 125 8.60 3.93 15.34
C LYS A 125 7.58 2.86 14.95
N GLY A 126 7.99 1.60 15.06
CA GLY A 126 7.13 0.43 14.83
C GLY A 126 6.97 0.04 13.36
N PRO A 127 6.30 -1.10 13.09
CA PRO A 127 6.08 -1.60 11.72
C PRO A 127 5.19 -0.67 10.89
N PHE A 128 5.55 -0.47 9.62
CA PHE A 128 4.81 0.31 8.63
C PHE A 128 4.91 -0.29 7.23
N GLY A 129 3.83 -0.22 6.44
CA GLY A 129 3.80 -0.75 5.07
C GLY A 129 4.23 -2.23 5.02
N PHE A 130 5.17 -2.56 4.12
CA PHE A 130 5.67 -3.94 3.96
C PHE A 130 6.21 -4.58 5.24
N SER A 131 6.85 -3.81 6.13
CA SER A 131 7.44 -4.35 7.37
C SER A 131 6.42 -4.93 8.36
N VAL A 132 5.12 -4.69 8.13
CA VAL A 132 4.04 -5.28 8.93
C VAL A 132 3.89 -6.79 8.66
N PHE A 133 4.16 -7.23 7.43
CA PHE A 133 3.94 -8.63 7.01
C PHE A 133 5.21 -9.31 6.48
N ALA A 134 6.23 -8.55 6.09
CA ALA A 134 7.49 -9.07 5.57
C ALA A 134 8.63 -8.92 6.60
N PRO A 135 9.55 -9.88 6.68
CA PRO A 135 10.68 -9.80 7.59
C PRO A 135 11.59 -8.62 7.25
N THR A 136 12.09 -7.95 8.28
CA THR A 136 12.98 -6.80 8.16
C THR A 136 14.45 -7.15 8.33
N GLN A 137 15.33 -6.38 7.71
CA GLN A 137 16.78 -6.53 7.83
C GLN A 137 17.50 -5.17 7.78
N PRO A 138 18.71 -5.05 8.37
CA PRO A 138 19.48 -3.82 8.29
C PRO A 138 19.76 -3.39 6.85
N ALA A 139 19.54 -2.11 6.53
CA ALA A 139 19.80 -1.55 5.21
C ALA A 139 21.28 -1.12 5.06
N ARG A 140 22.19 -2.09 5.13
CA ARG A 140 23.65 -1.92 5.00
C ARG A 140 24.21 -2.72 3.83
N GLY A 141 25.44 -2.41 3.43
CA GLY A 141 26.14 -3.03 2.31
C GLY A 141 25.33 -2.95 1.01
N PRO A 142 25.11 -4.08 0.31
CA PRO A 142 24.25 -4.12 -0.88
C PRO A 142 22.83 -3.57 -0.65
N MET A 143 22.32 -3.61 0.60
CA MET A 143 20.98 -3.15 0.93
C MET A 143 20.88 -1.64 1.18
N PHE A 144 22.01 -0.94 1.22
CA PHE A 144 22.03 0.53 1.33
C PHE A 144 21.47 1.21 0.08
N ASN A 145 21.67 0.58 -1.09
CA ASN A 145 21.35 1.15 -2.39
C ASN A 145 20.03 0.59 -2.96
N ALA A 146 19.10 1.47 -3.37
CA ALA A 146 17.80 1.07 -3.92
C ALA A 146 17.91 0.22 -5.19
N ARG A 147 18.83 0.54 -6.11
CA ARG A 147 19.07 -0.23 -7.34
C ARG A 147 19.48 -1.67 -7.03
N LYS A 148 20.37 -1.83 -6.04
CA LYS A 148 20.83 -3.16 -5.60
C LYS A 148 19.73 -3.90 -4.84
N ARG A 149 18.92 -3.24 -4.00
CA ARG A 149 17.71 -3.84 -3.37
C ARG A 149 16.71 -4.36 -4.40
N LEU A 150 16.50 -3.63 -5.49
CA LEU A 150 15.64 -4.04 -6.60
C LEU A 150 16.29 -5.09 -7.53
N GLY A 151 17.57 -5.46 -7.32
CA GLY A 151 18.27 -6.40 -8.19
C GLY A 151 18.50 -5.89 -9.62
N LEU A 152 18.46 -4.58 -9.85
CA LEU A 152 18.66 -4.01 -11.19
C LEU A 152 20.14 -4.05 -11.58
N ALA A 153 20.43 -4.45 -12.82
CA ALA A 153 21.80 -4.59 -13.34
C ALA A 153 22.52 -3.24 -13.48
N GLY A 154 23.86 -3.20 -13.39
CA GLY A 154 24.65 -1.97 -13.54
C GLY A 154 24.71 -1.10 -12.29
N ASP A 155 25.48 -0.01 -12.37
CA ASP A 155 25.70 0.92 -11.26
C ASP A 155 24.88 2.21 -11.42
N PRO A 156 24.60 2.92 -10.32
CA PRO A 156 23.96 4.23 -10.38
C PRO A 156 24.76 5.17 -11.29
N SER A 157 24.06 5.94 -12.13
CA SER A 157 24.69 6.96 -12.97
C SER A 157 25.27 8.13 -12.17
N VAL A 158 24.85 8.27 -10.91
CA VAL A 158 25.30 9.30 -9.97
C VAL A 158 25.70 8.63 -8.65
N PRO A 159 26.83 9.03 -8.02
CA PRO A 159 27.26 8.50 -6.73
C PRO A 159 26.21 8.70 -5.64
N ALA A 160 26.22 7.82 -4.63
CA ALA A 160 25.39 8.01 -3.45
C ALA A 160 25.84 9.25 -2.68
N PRO A 161 24.89 10.05 -2.13
CA PRO A 161 25.23 11.25 -1.37
C PRO A 161 25.94 10.96 -0.03
N VAL A 162 25.88 9.71 0.43
CA VAL A 162 26.55 9.23 1.65
C VAL A 162 27.10 7.84 1.35
N GLU A 163 28.34 7.59 1.74
CA GLU A 163 28.93 6.26 1.64
C GLU A 163 28.40 5.35 2.75
N ASP A 164 28.17 4.09 2.40
CA ASP A 164 27.90 3.08 3.42
C ASP A 164 29.22 2.75 4.13
N GLU A 165 29.43 3.35 5.30
CA GLU A 165 30.51 2.96 6.20
C GLU A 165 30.25 1.53 6.67
N ARG A 166 30.87 0.57 5.97
CA ARG A 166 30.82 -0.87 6.23
C ARG A 166 30.94 -1.11 7.74
N SER A 167 29.95 -1.78 8.31
CA SER A 167 30.01 -2.36 9.66
C SER A 167 30.51 -3.79 9.58
#